data_AF-A0A536C958-F1
#
_entry.id   AF-A0A536C958-F1
#
_cell.length_a   1.000
_cell.length_b   1.000
_cell.length_c   1.000
_cell.angle_alpha   90.00
_cell.angle_beta   90.00
_cell.angle_gamma   90.00
#
_symmetry.space_group_name_H-M   'P 1'
#
loop_
_entity.id
_entity.type
_entity.pdbx_description
1 polymer ?
#
loop_
_entity_poly.entity_id
_entity_poly.type
_entity_poly.pdbx_seq_one_letter_code
_entity_poly.pdbx_strand_id
1 'polypeptide(L)'
;MARATRQVRSSGPPGVPRRHHLRRDAADDPCGEGDRVVTASADYTRANDESRARLRAIISRLDRGQLATNVMEGWSASTLLAHVAFWDRFTLQRWQSRLAGNVVPDIGPLADALNDAAVPMWNAVPPEVATREAAAAAEAVDRFVAALPPDVIAEVLAEGRPRWIARSEHRREHLEQIERALAR
;
A
#
# COMPACT_ATOMS: atom_id res chain seq x y z
N MET A 1 -31.24 4.12 -57.45
CA MET A 1 -31.48 3.22 -56.30
C MET A 1 -30.38 3.43 -55.28
N ALA A 2 -30.69 4.14 -54.19
CA ALA A 2 -29.77 4.42 -53.10
C ALA A 2 -29.89 3.32 -52.02
N ARG A 3 -28.78 2.77 -51.55
CA ARG A 3 -28.77 1.83 -50.42
C ARG A 3 -28.00 2.46 -49.28
N ALA A 4 -28.76 2.97 -48.31
CA ALA A 4 -28.24 3.58 -47.09
C ALA A 4 -27.68 2.50 -46.15
N THR A 5 -26.40 2.60 -45.80
CA THR A 5 -25.80 1.84 -44.70
C THR A 5 -26.13 2.52 -43.38
N ARG A 6 -26.94 1.84 -42.57
CA ARG A 6 -27.41 2.25 -41.25
C ARG A 6 -26.27 2.09 -40.23
N GLN A 7 -25.84 3.20 -39.63
CA GLN A 7 -24.87 3.21 -38.55
C GLN A 7 -25.54 2.76 -37.25
N VAL A 8 -25.08 1.63 -36.69
CA VAL A 8 -25.51 1.15 -35.37
C VAL A 8 -24.82 2.02 -34.32
N ARG A 9 -25.57 2.91 -33.68
CA ARG A 9 -25.14 3.58 -32.45
C ARG A 9 -25.28 2.58 -31.31
N SER A 10 -24.16 2.04 -30.84
CA SER A 10 -24.07 1.33 -29.57
C SER A 10 -24.22 2.35 -28.44
N SER A 11 -25.42 2.46 -27.89
CA SER A 11 -25.67 3.08 -26.60
C SER A 11 -24.99 2.25 -25.51
N GLY A 12 -23.83 2.72 -25.03
CA GLY A 12 -23.24 2.23 -23.80
C GLY A 12 -24.20 2.43 -22.62
N PRO A 13 -24.07 1.66 -21.54
CA PRO A 13 -24.97 1.74 -20.40
C PRO A 13 -24.96 3.16 -19.80
N PRO A 14 -26.10 3.64 -19.28
CA PRO A 14 -26.22 4.97 -18.69
C PRO A 14 -25.19 5.15 -17.58
N GLY A 15 -24.52 6.31 -17.61
CA GLY A 15 -23.41 6.65 -16.75
C GLY A 15 -23.71 6.40 -15.28
N VAL A 16 -22.87 5.58 -14.66
CA VAL A 16 -22.74 5.56 -13.20
C VAL A 16 -22.45 6.99 -12.77
N PRO A 17 -23.24 7.59 -11.86
CA PRO A 17 -22.97 8.93 -11.39
C PRO A 17 -21.55 8.94 -10.83
N ARG A 18 -20.68 9.73 -11.48
CA ARG A 18 -19.35 10.02 -10.94
C ARG A 18 -19.59 10.62 -9.57
N ARG A 19 -19.31 9.86 -8.51
CA ARG A 19 -19.28 10.41 -7.17
C ARG A 19 -18.25 11.54 -7.21
N HIS A 20 -18.73 12.78 -7.13
CA HIS A 20 -17.90 13.95 -6.94
C HIS A 20 -17.33 13.88 -5.51
N HIS A 21 -16.36 12.99 -5.30
CA HIS A 21 -15.52 13.02 -4.11
C HIS A 21 -14.39 14.01 -4.41
N LEU A 22 -14.60 15.22 -3.89
CA LEU A 22 -13.57 16.19 -3.50
C LEU A 22 -12.58 16.62 -4.58
N ARG A 23 -12.98 17.64 -5.36
CA ARG A 23 -12.06 18.74 -5.65
C ARG A 23 -11.99 19.62 -4.39
N ARG A 24 -10.93 19.48 -3.61
CA ARG A 24 -10.34 20.57 -2.82
C ARG A 24 -8.92 20.18 -2.37
N ASP A 25 -7.96 20.82 -3.04
CA ASP A 25 -6.63 21.23 -2.59
C ASP A 25 -5.86 20.25 -1.69
N ALA A 26 -5.23 19.26 -2.33
CA ALA A 26 -3.99 18.68 -1.84
C ALA A 26 -3.06 18.54 -3.04
N ALA A 27 -2.05 19.40 -3.09
CA ALA A 27 -0.84 19.19 -3.87
C ALA A 27 0.05 18.11 -3.22
N ASP A 28 -0.55 17.09 -2.62
CA ASP A 28 0.14 16.00 -1.94
C ASP A 28 -0.15 14.71 -2.68
N ASP A 29 0.92 14.24 -3.28
CA ASP A 29 1.09 13.13 -4.17
C ASP A 29 0.50 11.82 -3.62
N PRO A 30 -0.51 11.21 -4.26
CA PRO A 30 -1.06 9.92 -3.83
C PRO A 30 -0.05 8.77 -4.00
N CYS A 31 1.13 9.04 -4.56
CA CYS A 31 2.21 8.07 -4.75
C CYS A 31 3.63 8.63 -4.54
N GLY A 32 3.75 9.76 -3.81
CA GLY A 32 4.96 10.43 -3.34
C GLY A 32 6.27 10.07 -4.03
N GLU A 33 6.59 10.71 -5.16
CA GLU A 33 7.92 10.76 -5.78
C GLU A 33 8.84 11.65 -4.91
N GLY A 34 9.10 11.19 -3.69
CA GLY A 34 10.13 11.71 -2.80
C GLY A 34 11.39 10.91 -3.00
N ASP A 35 12.13 11.22 -4.07
CA ASP A 35 13.38 10.57 -4.42
C ASP A 35 14.50 10.99 -3.43
N ARG A 36 14.41 10.49 -2.19
CA ARG A 36 15.56 10.44 -1.31
C ARG A 36 16.38 9.24 -1.76
N VAL A 37 17.51 9.53 -2.38
CA VAL A 37 18.56 8.56 -2.73
C VAL A 37 18.80 7.64 -1.55
N VAL A 38 18.26 6.41 -1.62
CA VAL A 38 18.52 5.36 -0.65
C VAL A 38 19.96 4.93 -0.88
N THR A 39 20.86 5.44 -0.04
CA THR A 39 22.26 5.02 -0.07
C THR A 39 22.47 3.77 0.80
N ALA A 40 23.03 2.75 0.16
CA ALA A 40 23.73 1.59 0.71
C ALA A 40 22.93 0.54 1.52
N SER A 41 23.26 -0.73 1.23
CA SER A 41 22.51 -1.95 1.56
C SER A 41 22.39 -2.33 3.04
N ALA A 42 22.95 -1.56 3.96
CA ALA A 42 22.80 -1.77 5.41
C ALA A 42 21.68 -0.91 6.03
N ASP A 43 21.29 0.17 5.36
CA ASP A 43 20.38 1.16 5.96
C ASP A 43 18.92 0.73 5.90
N TYR A 44 18.49 0.06 4.82
CA TYR A 44 17.09 -0.34 4.66
C TYR A 44 16.68 -1.47 5.63
N THR A 45 17.54 -2.44 5.92
CA THR A 45 17.21 -3.54 6.84
C THR A 45 16.98 -3.00 8.25
N ARG A 46 17.89 -2.16 8.73
CA ARG A 46 17.74 -1.46 10.01
C ARG A 46 16.48 -0.59 10.03
N ALA A 47 16.25 0.21 8.99
CA ALA A 47 15.07 1.06 8.91
C ALA A 47 13.77 0.23 8.90
N ASN A 48 13.74 -0.91 8.21
CA ASN A 48 12.61 -1.83 8.21
C ASN A 48 12.36 -2.40 9.61
N ASP A 49 13.42 -2.84 10.29
CA ASP A 49 13.37 -3.37 11.64
C ASP A 49 12.84 -2.34 12.65
N GLU A 50 13.36 -1.10 12.61
CA GLU A 50 12.90 0.01 13.44
C GLU A 50 11.42 0.34 13.17
N SER A 51 11.04 0.40 11.90
CA SER A 51 9.65 0.66 11.50
C SER A 51 8.70 -0.47 11.92
N ARG A 52 9.13 -1.74 11.82
CA ARG A 52 8.39 -2.91 12.31
C ARG A 52 8.26 -2.89 13.84
N ALA A 53 9.31 -2.53 14.56
CA ALA A 53 9.27 -2.40 16.01
C ALA A 53 8.29 -1.29 16.42
N ARG A 54 8.30 -0.14 15.74
CA ARG A 54 7.33 0.95 15.94
C ARG A 54 5.91 0.50 15.64
N LEU A 55 5.67 -0.21 14.54
CA LEU A 55 4.37 -0.78 14.19
C LEU A 55 3.83 -1.65 15.33
N ARG A 56 4.66 -2.57 15.86
CA ARG A 56 4.28 -3.44 16.99
C ARG A 56 3.98 -2.64 18.26
N ALA A 57 4.79 -1.63 18.57
CA ALA A 57 4.58 -0.78 19.73
C ALA A 57 3.26 -0.02 19.63
N ILE A 58 2.94 0.55 18.46
CA ILE A 58 1.65 1.23 18.21
C ILE A 58 0.50 0.23 18.36
N ILE A 59 0.54 -0.91 17.68
CA ILE A 59 -0.51 -1.93 17.78
C ILE A 59 -0.78 -2.33 19.23
N SER A 60 0.27 -2.49 20.05
CA SER A 60 0.14 -2.93 21.44
C SER A 60 -0.58 -1.95 22.37
N ARG A 61 -0.67 -0.67 21.99
CA ARG A 61 -1.29 0.38 22.81
C ARG A 61 -2.67 0.82 22.33
N LEU A 62 -3.10 0.39 21.14
CA LEU A 62 -4.40 0.79 20.60
C LEU A 62 -5.52 -0.04 21.20
N ASP A 63 -6.54 0.62 21.73
CA ASP A 63 -7.80 -0.03 22.11
C ASP A 63 -8.79 -0.13 20.93
N ARG A 64 -9.92 -0.82 21.15
CA ARG A 64 -10.96 -1.00 20.13
C ARG A 64 -11.54 0.32 19.62
N GLY A 65 -11.70 1.32 20.48
CA GLY A 65 -12.23 2.63 20.11
C GLY A 65 -11.25 3.39 19.22
N GLN A 66 -9.98 3.39 19.59
CA GLN A 66 -8.90 3.98 18.80
C GLN A 66 -8.70 3.29 17.45
N LEU A 67 -8.84 1.96 17.40
CA LEU A 67 -8.79 1.21 16.15
C LEU A 67 -9.96 1.58 15.21
N ALA A 68 -11.10 1.99 15.75
CA ALA A 68 -12.26 2.45 14.99
C ALA A 68 -12.19 3.95 14.61
N THR A 69 -11.22 4.71 15.13
CA THR A 69 -11.06 6.13 14.81
C THR A 69 -10.77 6.31 13.32
N ASN A 70 -11.56 7.17 12.66
CA ASN A 70 -11.30 7.57 11.28
C ASN A 70 -10.01 8.40 11.18
N VAL A 71 -9.08 7.92 10.37
CA VAL A 71 -7.83 8.60 10.04
C VAL A 71 -8.01 9.50 8.82
N MET A 72 -8.79 9.05 7.84
CA MET A 72 -9.22 9.80 6.65
C MET A 72 -10.61 9.31 6.21
N GLU A 73 -11.22 9.97 5.22
CA GLU A 73 -12.59 9.66 4.78
C GLU A 73 -12.72 8.19 4.34
N GLY A 74 -13.48 7.39 5.09
CA GLY A 74 -13.71 5.97 4.79
C GLY A 74 -12.63 5.02 5.32
N TRP A 75 -11.64 5.52 6.05
CA TRP A 75 -10.51 4.74 6.58
C TRP A 75 -10.38 4.92 8.09
N SER A 76 -10.61 3.83 8.82
CA SER A 76 -10.26 3.74 10.23
C SER A 76 -8.77 3.43 10.43
N ALA A 77 -8.26 3.60 11.65
CA ALA A 77 -6.92 3.15 12.00
C ALA A 77 -6.73 1.65 11.73
N SER A 78 -7.75 0.83 12.02
CA SER A 78 -7.79 -0.59 11.66
C SER A 78 -7.70 -0.82 10.15
N THR A 79 -8.45 -0.05 9.35
CA THR A 79 -8.44 -0.14 7.88
C THR A 79 -7.05 0.16 7.33
N LEU A 80 -6.38 1.17 7.89
CA LEU A 80 -5.03 1.54 7.48
C LEU A 80 -4.01 0.46 7.85
N LEU A 81 -4.16 -0.21 9.00
CA LEU A 81 -3.34 -1.37 9.36
C LEU A 81 -3.58 -2.55 8.41
N ALA A 82 -4.82 -2.82 8.00
CA ALA A 82 -5.13 -3.84 7.00
C ALA A 82 -4.51 -3.51 5.62
N HIS A 83 -4.49 -2.23 5.23
CA HIS A 83 -3.78 -1.77 4.05
C HIS A 83 -2.25 -1.97 4.15
N VAL A 84 -1.64 -1.63 5.29
CA VAL A 84 -0.22 -1.92 5.55
C VAL A 84 0.06 -3.41 5.38
N ALA A 85 -0.78 -4.26 5.99
CA ALA A 85 -0.66 -5.71 5.87
C ALA A 85 -0.75 -6.19 4.42
N PHE A 86 -1.71 -5.67 3.66
CA PHE A 86 -1.89 -6.01 2.25
C PHE A 86 -0.65 -5.68 1.43
N TRP A 87 -0.13 -4.46 1.54
CA TRP A 87 1.01 -4.01 0.74
C TRP A 87 2.32 -4.71 1.06
N ASP A 88 2.53 -5.09 2.32
CA ASP A 88 3.67 -5.93 2.72
C ASP A 88 3.53 -7.36 2.19
N ARG A 89 2.34 -7.98 2.29
CA ARG A 89 2.08 -9.29 1.68
C ARG A 89 2.19 -9.25 0.15
N PHE A 90 1.71 -8.18 -0.47
CA PHE A 90 1.77 -7.98 -1.91
C PHE A 90 3.22 -7.86 -2.38
N THR A 91 4.04 -7.07 -1.69
CA THR A 91 5.48 -6.97 -1.97
C THR A 91 6.17 -8.33 -1.84
N LEU A 92 5.86 -9.11 -0.80
CA LEU A 92 6.36 -10.48 -0.67
C LEU A 92 5.96 -11.37 -1.85
N GLN A 93 4.70 -11.31 -2.30
CA GLN A 93 4.24 -12.07 -3.46
C GLN A 93 4.90 -11.63 -4.77
N ARG A 94 5.16 -10.33 -4.94
CA ARG A 94 5.92 -9.80 -6.10
C ARG A 94 7.32 -10.38 -6.13
N TRP A 95 7.98 -10.45 -4.98
CA TRP A 95 9.29 -11.07 -4.87
C TRP A 95 9.26 -12.55 -5.24
N GLN A 96 8.35 -13.32 -4.65
CA GLN A 96 8.19 -14.74 -4.97
C GLN A 96 7.91 -14.96 -6.46
N SER A 97 7.09 -14.12 -7.06
CA SER A 97 6.80 -14.16 -8.50
C SER A 97 8.04 -13.86 -9.35
N ARG A 98 8.81 -12.82 -9.00
CA ARG A 98 10.05 -12.45 -9.69
C ARG A 98 11.08 -13.58 -9.62
N LEU A 99 11.32 -14.14 -8.44
CA LEU A 99 12.29 -15.23 -8.27
C LEU A 99 11.88 -16.53 -8.97
N ALA A 100 10.57 -16.73 -9.22
CA ALA A 100 10.07 -17.81 -10.04
C ALA A 100 10.17 -17.53 -11.57
N GLY A 101 10.74 -16.40 -11.98
CA GLY A 101 10.89 -16.01 -13.39
C GLY A 101 9.63 -15.42 -14.03
N ASN A 102 8.61 -15.06 -13.23
CA ASN A 102 7.39 -14.46 -13.77
C ASN A 102 7.55 -12.96 -14.00
N VAL A 103 6.83 -12.45 -15.00
CA VAL A 103 6.68 -11.01 -15.23
C VAL A 103 5.89 -10.39 -14.08
N VAL A 104 6.50 -9.43 -13.38
CA VAL A 104 5.82 -8.67 -12.34
C VAL A 104 5.40 -7.32 -12.90
N PRO A 105 4.07 -7.04 -13.01
CA PRO A 105 3.59 -5.80 -13.57
C PRO A 105 4.06 -4.61 -12.75
N ASP A 106 4.19 -3.46 -13.41
CA ASP A 106 4.21 -2.20 -12.69
C ASP A 106 2.80 -1.86 -12.21
N ILE A 107 2.72 -1.54 -10.93
CA ILE A 107 1.48 -1.36 -10.19
C ILE A 107 1.36 0.05 -9.62
N GLY A 108 2.37 0.90 -9.79
CA GLY A 108 2.30 2.32 -9.42
C GLY A 108 1.07 3.00 -10.03
N PRO A 109 0.85 2.92 -11.37
CA PRO A 109 -0.32 3.50 -12.02
C PRO A 109 -1.67 2.91 -11.61
N LEU A 110 -1.68 1.77 -10.90
CA LEU A 110 -2.88 1.06 -10.47
C LEU A 110 -3.10 1.13 -8.95
N ALA A 111 -2.20 1.75 -8.19
CA ALA A 111 -2.21 1.71 -6.73
C ALA A 111 -3.52 2.27 -6.15
N ASP A 112 -3.97 3.42 -6.64
CA ASP A 112 -5.22 4.03 -6.19
C ASP A 112 -6.44 3.16 -6.52
N ALA A 113 -6.51 2.63 -7.74
CA ALA A 113 -7.60 1.74 -8.14
C ALA A 113 -7.64 0.45 -7.32
N LEU A 114 -6.47 -0.10 -6.97
CA LEU A 114 -6.35 -1.25 -6.08
C LEU A 114 -6.81 -0.91 -4.66
N ASN A 115 -6.39 0.25 -4.14
CA ASN A 115 -6.81 0.73 -2.83
C ASN A 115 -8.33 0.92 -2.80
N ASP A 116 -8.90 1.68 -3.72
CA ASP A 116 -10.35 1.94 -3.81
C ASP A 116 -11.18 0.65 -3.87
N ALA A 117 -10.71 -0.33 -4.63
CA ALA A 117 -11.35 -1.65 -4.72
C ALA A 117 -11.24 -2.45 -3.42
N ALA A 118 -10.16 -2.28 -2.67
CA ALA A 118 -9.87 -3.08 -1.48
C ALA A 118 -10.40 -2.46 -0.17
N VAL A 119 -10.61 -1.15 -0.08
CA VAL A 119 -11.11 -0.47 1.14
C VAL A 119 -12.37 -1.13 1.73
N PRO A 120 -13.41 -1.47 0.95
CA PRO A 120 -14.59 -2.13 1.52
C PRO A 120 -14.26 -3.46 2.19
N MET A 121 -13.31 -4.21 1.63
CA MET A 121 -12.85 -5.48 2.19
C MET A 121 -12.00 -5.25 3.44
N TRP A 122 -11.11 -4.26 3.45
CA TRP A 122 -10.31 -3.89 4.63
C TRP A 122 -11.17 -3.39 5.78
N ASN A 123 -12.22 -2.63 5.51
CA ASN A 123 -13.20 -2.18 6.51
C ASN A 123 -13.98 -3.35 7.13
N ALA A 124 -14.13 -4.47 6.42
CA ALA A 124 -14.79 -5.67 6.94
C ALA A 124 -13.86 -6.55 7.79
N VAL A 125 -12.55 -6.29 7.80
CA VAL A 125 -11.59 -7.05 8.62
C VAL A 125 -11.75 -6.65 10.09
N PRO A 126 -11.95 -7.61 11.02
CA PRO A 126 -11.96 -7.29 12.44
C PRO A 126 -10.66 -6.60 12.88
N PRO A 127 -10.70 -5.55 13.71
CA PRO A 127 -9.50 -4.79 14.09
C PRO A 127 -8.33 -5.62 14.63
N GLU A 128 -8.64 -6.67 15.36
CA GLU A 128 -7.74 -7.63 15.98
C GLU A 128 -7.06 -8.51 14.91
N VAL A 129 -7.76 -8.78 13.82
CA VAL A 129 -7.20 -9.43 12.65
C VAL A 129 -6.32 -8.44 11.89
N ALA A 130 -6.78 -7.21 11.64
CA ALA A 130 -5.99 -6.19 10.91
C ALA A 130 -4.64 -5.91 11.60
N THR A 131 -4.64 -5.72 12.91
CA THR A 131 -3.43 -5.54 13.73
C THR A 131 -2.49 -6.74 13.67
N ARG A 132 -3.01 -7.97 13.87
CA ARG A 132 -2.23 -9.21 13.75
C ARG A 132 -1.61 -9.35 12.37
N GLU A 133 -2.41 -9.14 11.31
CA GLU A 133 -1.96 -9.27 9.93
C GLU A 133 -0.91 -8.22 9.58
N ALA A 134 -1.04 -6.97 10.06
CA ALA A 134 -0.04 -5.94 9.85
C ALA A 134 1.33 -6.33 10.43
N ALA A 135 1.34 -6.79 11.69
CA ALA A 135 2.57 -7.24 12.33
C ALA A 135 3.19 -8.47 11.64
N ALA A 136 2.36 -9.46 11.30
CA ALA A 136 2.81 -10.70 10.65
C ALA A 136 3.31 -10.46 9.23
N ALA A 137 2.63 -9.62 8.45
CA ALA A 137 3.05 -9.24 7.10
C ALA A 137 4.38 -8.50 7.12
N ALA A 138 4.53 -7.53 8.02
CA ALA A 138 5.76 -6.78 8.19
C ALA A 138 6.95 -7.68 8.52
N GLU A 139 6.77 -8.61 9.48
CA GLU A 139 7.81 -9.57 9.81
C GLU A 139 8.16 -10.49 8.65
N ALA A 140 7.16 -10.99 7.92
CA ALA A 140 7.37 -11.91 6.80
C ALA A 140 8.15 -11.25 5.65
N VAL A 141 7.75 -10.04 5.23
CA VAL A 141 8.44 -9.34 4.14
C VAL A 141 9.84 -8.91 4.53
N ASP A 142 10.04 -8.43 5.76
CA ASP A 142 11.36 -8.01 6.24
C ASP A 142 12.33 -9.19 6.32
N ARG A 143 11.86 -10.33 6.86
CA ARG A 143 12.67 -11.55 6.94
C ARG A 143 13.04 -12.04 5.54
N PHE A 144 12.11 -11.97 4.61
CA PHE A 144 12.36 -12.34 3.22
C PHE A 144 13.40 -11.41 2.57
N VAL A 145 13.21 -10.10 2.68
CA VAL A 145 14.11 -9.10 2.10
C VAL A 145 15.51 -9.19 2.71
N ALA A 146 15.64 -9.40 4.02
CA ALA A 146 16.93 -9.55 4.69
C ALA A 146 17.72 -10.80 4.24
N ALA A 147 17.03 -11.80 3.67
CA ALA A 147 17.64 -13.03 3.16
C ALA A 147 17.96 -12.95 1.66
N LEU A 148 17.65 -11.85 0.98
CA LEU A 148 17.92 -11.72 -0.46
C LEU A 148 19.43 -11.60 -0.75
N PRO A 149 19.91 -12.25 -1.82
CA PRO A 149 21.29 -12.07 -2.29
C PRO A 149 21.62 -10.60 -2.63
N PRO A 150 22.84 -10.10 -2.34
CA PRO A 150 23.22 -8.71 -2.59
C PRO A 150 23.12 -8.26 -4.05
N ASP A 151 23.36 -9.16 -5.01
CA ASP A 151 23.21 -8.93 -6.44
C ASP A 151 21.74 -8.69 -6.83
N VAL A 152 20.80 -9.50 -6.30
CA VAL A 152 19.36 -9.30 -6.50
C VAL A 152 18.90 -7.95 -5.93
N ILE A 153 19.46 -7.53 -4.79
CA ILE A 153 19.19 -6.20 -4.21
C ILE A 153 19.72 -5.10 -5.12
N ALA A 154 20.95 -5.24 -5.64
CA ALA A 154 21.57 -4.25 -6.52
C ALA A 154 20.78 -4.08 -7.83
N GLU A 155 20.26 -5.16 -8.41
CA GLU A 155 19.39 -5.12 -9.60
C GLU A 155 18.14 -4.27 -9.36
N VAL A 156 17.41 -4.54 -8.28
CA VAL A 156 16.15 -3.83 -7.98
C VAL A 156 16.39 -2.35 -7.68
N LEU A 157 17.53 -2.01 -7.07
CA LEU A 157 17.95 -0.62 -6.90
C LEU A 157 18.27 0.05 -8.24
N ALA A 158 19.00 -0.64 -9.12
CA ALA A 158 19.32 -0.13 -10.46
C ALA A 158 18.08 0.04 -11.35
N GLU A 159 17.03 -0.77 -11.11
CA GLU A 159 15.73 -0.64 -11.77
C GLU A 159 14.86 0.50 -11.21
N GLY A 160 15.33 1.26 -10.23
CA GLY A 160 14.56 2.34 -9.62
C GLY A 160 13.39 1.83 -8.77
N ARG A 161 13.53 0.65 -8.15
CA ARG A 161 12.47 0.01 -7.33
C ARG A 161 12.82 -0.09 -5.84
N PRO A 162 13.33 0.97 -5.17
CA PRO A 162 13.80 0.88 -3.79
C PRO A 162 12.70 0.46 -2.80
N ARG A 163 11.43 0.77 -3.07
CA ARG A 163 10.28 0.41 -2.21
C ARG A 163 10.02 -1.11 -2.11
N TRP A 164 10.62 -1.92 -2.97
CA TRP A 164 10.56 -3.39 -2.88
C TRP A 164 11.40 -3.93 -1.73
N ILE A 165 12.41 -3.19 -1.28
CA ILE A 165 13.29 -3.57 -0.17
C ILE A 165 13.12 -2.65 1.03
N ALA A 166 12.92 -1.34 0.81
CA ALA A 166 12.70 -0.35 1.85
C ALA A 166 11.20 -0.26 2.18
N ARG A 167 10.73 -1.11 3.08
CA ARG A 167 9.34 -1.14 3.56
C ARG A 167 9.06 -0.11 4.65
N SER A 168 10.12 0.40 5.28
CA SER A 168 10.06 1.36 6.38
C SER A 168 9.28 2.62 6.05
N GLU A 169 9.44 3.17 4.85
CA GLU A 169 8.81 4.42 4.41
C GLU A 169 7.28 4.31 4.40
N HIS A 170 6.77 3.28 3.71
CA HIS A 170 5.35 3.00 3.59
C HIS A 170 4.69 2.83 4.95
N ARG A 171 5.32 2.06 5.85
CA ARG A 171 4.82 1.90 7.22
C ARG A 171 4.88 3.22 7.99
N ARG A 172 6.00 3.96 7.93
CA ARG A 172 6.19 5.21 8.67
C ARG A 172 5.08 6.21 8.35
N GLU A 173 4.81 6.43 7.07
CA GLU A 173 3.76 7.35 6.61
C GLU A 173 2.41 7.05 7.28
N HIS A 174 1.97 5.78 7.23
CA HIS A 174 0.67 5.38 7.76
C HIS A 174 0.62 5.34 9.29
N LEU A 175 1.72 4.96 9.93
CA LEU A 175 1.82 5.02 11.39
C LEU A 175 1.71 6.46 11.90
N GLU A 176 2.34 7.41 11.21
CA GLU A 176 2.20 8.83 11.56
C GLU A 176 0.79 9.36 11.31
N GLN A 177 0.10 8.91 10.25
CA GLN A 177 -1.31 9.25 10.02
C GLN A 177 -2.19 8.78 11.18
N ILE A 178 -2.02 7.54 11.65
CA ILE A 178 -2.73 6.99 12.82
C ILE A 178 -2.43 7.83 14.06
N GLU A 179 -1.17 8.10 14.34
CA GLU A 179 -0.76 8.86 15.53
C GLU A 179 -1.32 10.27 15.53
N ARG A 180 -1.29 10.97 14.38
CA ARG A 180 -1.90 12.29 14.24
C ARG A 180 -3.41 12.28 14.43
N ALA A 181 -4.11 11.22 14.00
CA ALA A 181 -5.55 11.10 14.18
C ALA A 181 -5.94 10.87 15.66
N LEU A 182 -5.11 10.13 16.41
CA LEU A 182 -5.36 9.78 17.80
C LEU A 182 -4.89 10.83 18.81
N ALA A 183 -4.08 11.79 18.39
CA ALA A 183 -3.65 12.92 19.22
C ALA A 183 -4.67 14.08 19.26
N ARG A 184 -5.81 13.93 18.57
CA ARG A 184 -6.91 14.90 18.53
C ARG A 184 -7.96 14.57 19.59
#